data_AF-A0A1X1NQ86-F1
#
_entry.id   AF-A0A1X1NQ86-F1
#
_cell.length_a   1.000
_cell.length_b   1.000
_cell.length_c   1.000
_cell.angle_alpha   90.00
_cell.angle_beta   90.00
_cell.angle_gamma   90.00
#
_symmetry.space_group_name_H-M   'P 1'
#
loop_
_entity.id
_entity.type
_entity.pdbx_description
1 polymer ?
#
loop_
_entity_poly.entity_id
_entity_poly.type
_entity_poly.pdbx_seq_one_letter_code
_entity_poly.pdbx_strand_id
1 'polypeptide(L)'
;MRRNRVSRRLVVDGTTWLWSVGHLHPGCRELLTLRRADAPHAQLRPAFRAGPGRLIRDACMPSGAPADTHDHYLNPHEPGVVRRFLGEASARGLLPAAHGVHEVDGWPLFDALVT
;
A
#
# COMPACT_ATOMS: atom_id res chain seq x y z
N MET A 1 20.52 2.11 5.72
CA MET A 1 20.18 1.26 6.88
C MET A 1 18.73 0.78 6.75
N ARG A 2 18.51 -0.51 6.43
CA ARG A 2 17.16 -1.06 6.29
C ARG A 2 16.59 -1.26 7.69
N ARG A 3 15.83 -0.28 8.22
CA ARG A 3 15.10 -0.48 9.48
C ARG A 3 14.26 -1.74 9.33
N ASN A 4 14.44 -2.70 10.23
CA ASN A 4 13.63 -3.90 10.31
C ASN A 4 12.22 -3.47 10.76
N ARG A 5 11.41 -2.94 9.82
CA ARG A 5 10.03 -2.53 10.07
C ARG A 5 9.26 -3.82 10.35
N VAL A 6 8.98 -4.06 11.61
CA VAL A 6 8.08 -5.15 12.05
C VAL A 6 6.81 -5.05 11.20
N SER A 7 6.51 -6.12 10.46
CA SER A 7 5.29 -6.16 9.65
C SER A 7 4.10 -6.07 10.59
N ARG A 8 3.21 -5.10 10.34
CA ARG A 8 1.98 -4.95 11.11
C ARG A 8 0.99 -6.05 10.70
N ARG A 9 0.04 -6.37 11.58
CA ARG A 9 -0.88 -7.51 11.40
C ARG A 9 -2.34 -7.08 11.44
N LEU A 10 -3.13 -7.50 10.45
CA LEU A 10 -4.55 -7.18 10.28
C LEU A 10 -5.32 -8.46 9.95
N VAL A 11 -6.50 -8.64 10.53
CA VAL A 11 -7.38 -9.77 10.19
C VAL A 11 -8.55 -9.26 9.36
N VAL A 12 -8.75 -9.88 8.19
CA VAL A 12 -9.84 -9.59 7.24
C VAL A 12 -10.45 -10.94 6.84
N ASP A 13 -11.75 -11.12 7.12
CA ASP A 13 -12.51 -12.33 6.76
C ASP A 13 -11.81 -13.64 7.18
N GLY A 14 -11.31 -13.68 8.42
CA GLY A 14 -10.55 -14.82 8.96
C GLY A 14 -9.12 -14.96 8.45
N THR A 15 -8.73 -14.23 7.40
CA THR A 15 -7.37 -14.24 6.87
C THR A 15 -6.48 -13.25 7.62
N THR A 16 -5.33 -13.74 8.10
CA THR A 16 -4.30 -12.87 8.70
C THR A 16 -3.40 -12.29 7.62
N TRP A 17 -3.43 -10.97 7.48
CA TRP A 17 -2.59 -10.19 6.60
C TRP A 17 -1.45 -9.52 7.36
N LEU A 18 -0.29 -9.47 6.73
CA LEU A 18 0.88 -8.72 7.16
C LEU A 18 1.12 -7.57 6.19
N TRP A 19 1.37 -6.37 6.71
CA TRP A 19 1.71 -5.23 5.86
C TRP A 19 2.89 -4.41 6.36
N SER A 20 3.53 -3.73 5.42
CA SER A 20 4.57 -2.75 5.68
C SER A 20 4.48 -1.62 4.67
N VAL A 21 4.97 -0.45 5.09
CA VAL A 21 5.06 0.72 4.23
C VAL A 21 6.53 0.98 3.95
N GLY A 22 6.86 1.28 2.69
CA GLY A 22 8.21 1.58 2.22
C GLY A 22 8.23 2.90 1.46
N HIS A 23 9.41 3.52 1.43
CA HIS A 23 9.71 4.65 0.54
C HIS A 23 11.01 4.31 -0.19
N LEU A 24 11.03 4.49 -1.50
CA LEU A 24 12.18 4.16 -2.34
C LEU A 24 12.66 5.37 -3.13
N HIS A 25 13.99 5.48 -3.21
CA HIS A 25 14.72 6.36 -4.12
C HIS A 25 15.51 5.53 -5.13
N PRO A 26 15.84 6.10 -6.31
CA PRO A 26 15.43 7.42 -6.80
C PRO A 26 13.96 7.46 -7.27
N GLY A 27 13.39 8.67 -7.40
CA GLY A 27 12.02 8.89 -7.89
C GLY A 27 10.91 8.86 -6.83
N CYS A 28 11.28 9.03 -5.55
CA CYS A 28 10.41 9.21 -4.38
C CYS A 28 9.07 8.47 -4.49
N ARG A 29 9.11 7.13 -4.47
CA ARG A 29 7.90 6.29 -4.54
C ARG A 29 7.59 5.65 -3.20
N GLU A 30 6.32 5.71 -2.82
CA GLU A 30 5.81 5.00 -1.65
C GLU A 30 5.27 3.62 -2.04
N LEU A 31 5.47 2.64 -1.17
CA LEU A 31 5.07 1.27 -1.38
C LEU A 31 4.23 0.80 -0.21
N LEU A 32 3.06 0.24 -0.49
CA LEU A 32 2.33 -0.61 0.46
C LEU A 32 2.66 -2.06 0.11
N THR A 33 3.26 -2.83 1.00
CA THR A 33 3.45 -4.28 0.78
C THR A 33 2.44 -5.04 1.60
N LEU A 34 1.65 -5.88 0.93
CA LEU A 34 0.61 -6.72 1.51
C LEU A 34 0.94 -8.19 1.23
N ARG A 35 0.84 -9.03 2.24
CA ARG A 35 1.00 -10.49 2.11
C ARG A 35 0.17 -11.22 3.15
N ARG A 36 -0.28 -12.43 2.84
CA ARG A 36 -0.89 -13.28 3.84
C ARG A 36 0.18 -13.84 4.78
N ALA A 37 -0.17 -14.09 6.03
CA ALA A 37 0.74 -14.68 7.00
C ALA A 37 1.09 -16.15 6.65
N ASP A 38 0.14 -16.88 6.06
CA ASP A 38 0.29 -18.26 5.61
C ASP A 38 0.93 -18.41 4.21
N ALA A 39 0.99 -17.32 3.43
CA ALA A 39 1.65 -17.27 2.13
C ALA A 39 2.65 -16.09 2.06
N PRO A 40 3.73 -16.09 2.88
CA PRO A 40 4.63 -14.95 3.02
C PRO A 40 5.41 -14.60 1.74
N HIS A 41 5.49 -15.52 0.79
CA HIS A 41 6.21 -15.39 -0.46
C HIS A 41 5.38 -14.80 -1.61
N ALA A 42 4.05 -14.69 -1.45
CA ALA A 42 3.16 -14.04 -2.41
C ALA A 42 2.81 -12.64 -1.89
N GLN A 43 3.33 -11.61 -2.56
CA GLN A 43 3.22 -10.22 -2.08
C GLN A 43 2.58 -9.34 -3.13
N LEU A 44 1.53 -8.62 -2.75
CA LEU A 44 0.99 -7.50 -3.53
C LEU A 44 1.72 -6.22 -3.10
N ARG A 45 2.15 -5.42 -4.06
CA ARG A 45 2.83 -4.15 -3.81
C ARG A 45 2.24 -3.02 -4.64
N PRO A 46 1.19 -2.32 -4.16
CA PRO A 46 0.77 -1.07 -4.78
C PRO A 46 1.89 -0.03 -4.58
N ALA A 47 2.39 0.49 -5.70
CA ALA A 47 3.42 1.50 -5.77
C ALA A 47 2.83 2.84 -6.17
N PHE A 48 3.07 3.86 -5.36
CA PHE A 48 2.58 5.21 -5.58
C PHE A 48 3.77 6.08 -6.01
N ARG A 49 3.73 6.52 -7.26
CA ARG A 49 4.77 7.37 -7.87
C ARG A 49 4.28 8.82 -7.90
N ALA A 50 5.17 9.75 -7.57
CA ALA A 50 4.87 11.16 -7.74
C ALA A 50 4.63 11.49 -9.21
N GLY A 51 3.75 12.45 -9.47
CA GLY A 51 3.37 12.87 -10.82
C GLY A 51 2.35 14.00 -10.80
N PRO A 52 1.86 14.45 -11.97
CA PRO A 52 0.81 15.48 -12.04
C PRO A 52 -0.41 15.08 -11.21
N GLY A 53 -0.82 15.93 -10.26
CA GLY A 53 -1.94 15.65 -9.35
C GLY A 53 -1.67 14.58 -8.27
N ARG A 54 -0.45 14.02 -8.21
CA ARG A 54 -0.07 12.87 -7.39
C ARG A 54 1.08 13.21 -6.46
N LEU A 55 0.76 13.37 -5.18
CA LEU A 55 1.69 13.83 -4.16
C LEU A 55 2.25 12.64 -3.39
N ILE A 56 3.57 12.43 -3.52
CA ILE A 56 4.35 11.57 -2.64
C ILE A 56 5.26 12.44 -1.81
N ARG A 57 5.32 12.14 -0.54
CA ARG A 57 5.79 13.10 0.44
C ARG A 57 7.31 13.17 0.54
N ASP A 58 7.80 14.40 0.64
CA ASP A 58 8.98 14.79 1.42
C ASP A 58 8.53 15.97 2.34
N ALA A 59 8.61 15.78 3.67
CA ALA A 59 8.55 16.79 4.76
C ALA A 59 7.25 17.10 5.58
N CYS A 60 6.00 17.18 5.07
CA CYS A 60 4.87 17.78 5.87
C CYS A 60 3.61 16.93 6.19
N MET A 61 3.67 15.61 6.06
CA MET A 61 2.58 14.65 6.30
C MET A 61 3.13 13.35 6.96
N PRO A 62 2.30 12.42 7.47
CA PRO A 62 2.78 11.17 8.08
C PRO A 62 3.44 10.24 7.05
N SER A 63 4.75 9.94 7.20
CA SER A 63 5.56 9.06 6.32
C SER A 63 4.80 7.87 5.70
N GLY A 64 4.96 7.62 4.40
CA GLY A 64 4.26 6.57 3.66
C GLY A 64 2.81 6.80 3.24
N ALA A 65 2.28 8.02 3.11
CA ALA A 65 0.86 8.27 2.81
C ALA A 65 0.71 8.99 1.46
N PRO A 66 0.13 8.32 0.42
CA PRO A 66 -0.19 8.94 -0.86
C PRO A 66 -1.30 9.97 -0.68
N ALA A 67 -1.21 11.05 -1.46
CA ALA A 67 -2.22 12.09 -1.53
C ALA A 67 -2.40 12.62 -2.95
N ASP A 68 -3.55 13.24 -3.22
CA ASP A 68 -3.79 13.98 -4.45
C ASP A 68 -3.84 15.50 -4.19
N THR A 69 -3.98 16.29 -5.25
CA THR A 69 -4.10 17.76 -5.16
C THR A 69 -5.49 18.26 -4.75
N HIS A 70 -6.43 17.36 -4.45
CA HIS A 70 -7.78 17.69 -3.96
C HIS A 70 -7.88 17.52 -2.43
N ASP A 71 -6.74 17.53 -1.73
CA ASP A 71 -6.61 17.30 -0.29
C ASP A 71 -7.08 15.91 0.19
N HIS A 72 -7.23 14.94 -0.72
CA HIS A 72 -7.41 13.55 -0.30
C HIS A 72 -6.07 12.95 0.11
N TYR A 73 -6.05 12.29 1.26
CA TYR A 73 -4.90 11.50 1.70
C TYR A 73 -5.36 10.18 2.31
N LEU A 74 -4.60 9.12 2.05
CA LEU A 74 -4.83 7.81 2.65
C LEU A 74 -3.58 7.43 3.45
N ASN A 75 -3.75 7.21 4.75
CA ASN A 75 -2.65 6.85 5.63
C ASN A 75 -2.52 5.31 5.76
N PRO A 76 -1.58 4.63 5.07
CA PRO A 76 -1.45 3.17 5.17
C PRO A 76 -0.77 2.71 6.47
N HIS A 77 -0.52 3.62 7.41
CA HIS A 77 -0.25 3.26 8.79
C HIS A 77 -1.53 2.90 9.55
N GLU A 78 -2.69 3.37 9.08
CA GLU A 78 -3.98 3.06 9.68
C GLU A 78 -4.52 1.71 9.19
N PRO A 79 -4.88 0.79 10.10
CA PRO A 79 -5.43 -0.51 9.71
C PRO A 79 -6.72 -0.41 8.89
N GLY A 80 -7.54 0.63 9.13
CA GLY A 80 -8.78 0.89 8.39
C GLY A 80 -8.52 1.17 6.91
N VAL A 81 -7.53 2.01 6.61
CA VAL A 81 -7.10 2.31 5.23
C VAL A 81 -6.58 1.05 4.54
N VAL A 82 -5.76 0.26 5.23
CA VAL A 82 -5.21 -1.00 4.68
C VAL A 82 -6.32 -2.03 4.40
N ARG A 83 -7.34 -2.10 5.26
CA ARG A 83 -8.52 -2.95 5.03
C ARG A 83 -9.24 -2.55 3.75
N ARG A 84 -9.42 -1.24 3.51
CA ARG A 84 -10.05 -0.71 2.29
C ARG A 84 -9.23 -1.06 1.03
N PHE A 85 -7.91 -0.90 1.08
CA PHE A 85 -7.02 -1.33 -0.01
C PHE A 85 -7.10 -2.83 -0.30
N LEU A 86 -7.16 -3.67 0.75
CA LEU A 86 -7.34 -5.12 0.58
C LEU A 86 -8.68 -5.45 -0.09
N GLY A 87 -9.77 -4.80 0.33
CA GLY A 87 -11.09 -4.98 -0.25
C GLY A 87 -11.10 -4.62 -1.74
N GLU A 88 -10.58 -3.45 -2.10
CA GLU A 88 -10.53 -3.00 -3.49
C GLU A 88 -9.60 -3.87 -4.36
N ALA A 89 -8.42 -4.24 -3.84
CA ALA A 89 -7.51 -5.13 -4.55
C ALA A 89 -8.11 -6.52 -4.77
N SER A 90 -8.87 -7.02 -3.80
CA SER A 90 -9.62 -8.29 -3.92
C SER A 90 -10.71 -8.20 -5.00
N ALA A 91 -11.51 -7.13 -4.97
CA ALA A 91 -12.56 -6.88 -5.97
C ALA A 91 -12.01 -6.80 -7.40
N ARG A 92 -10.77 -6.33 -7.56
CA ARG A 92 -10.06 -6.27 -8.85
C ARG A 92 -9.25 -7.52 -9.20
N GLY A 93 -9.25 -8.55 -8.36
CA GLY A 93 -8.48 -9.77 -8.59
C GLY A 93 -6.95 -9.58 -8.55
N LEU A 94 -6.45 -8.56 -7.86
CA LEU A 94 -5.03 -8.23 -7.78
C LEU A 94 -4.27 -9.01 -6.72
N LEU A 95 -4.97 -9.78 -5.86
CA LEU A 95 -4.32 -10.55 -4.80
C LEU A 95 -3.53 -11.71 -5.41
N PRO A 96 -2.22 -11.80 -5.15
CA PRO A 96 -1.38 -12.78 -5.82
C PRO A 96 -1.57 -14.19 -5.25
N ALA A 97 -1.68 -15.17 -6.14
CA ALA A 97 -1.62 -16.59 -5.81
C ALA A 97 -0.21 -17.18 -6.00
N ALA A 98 0.58 -16.60 -6.93
CA ALA A 98 1.91 -17.08 -7.26
C ALA A 98 3.00 -16.47 -6.36
N HIS A 99 4.07 -17.24 -6.12
CA HIS A 99 5.28 -16.76 -5.48
C HIS A 99 5.86 -15.54 -6.21
N GLY A 100 6.31 -14.55 -5.44
CA GLY A 100 6.94 -13.34 -5.97
C GLY A 100 6.31 -12.05 -5.44
N VAL A 101 6.88 -10.94 -5.89
CA VAL A 101 6.36 -9.60 -5.64
C VAL A 101 5.61 -9.15 -6.90
N HIS A 102 4.31 -8.92 -6.74
CA HIS A 102 3.42 -8.41 -7.77
C HIS A 102 3.25 -6.92 -7.52
N GLU A 103 4.10 -6.11 -8.16
CA GLU A 103 4.03 -4.65 -8.08
C GLU A 103 3.00 -4.13 -9.09
N VAL A 104 2.12 -3.25 -8.62
CA VAL A 104 1.06 -2.62 -9.43
C VAL A 104 1.05 -1.11 -9.20
N ASP A 105 0.49 -0.33 -10.12
CA ASP A 105 0.22 1.08 -9.87
C ASP A 105 -0.85 1.22 -8.77
N GLY A 106 -0.53 1.96 -7.72
CA GLY A 106 -1.41 2.14 -6.56
C GLY A 106 -2.48 3.22 -6.76
N TRP A 107 -2.31 4.13 -7.71
CA TRP A 107 -3.23 5.26 -7.90
C TRP A 107 -4.68 4.85 -8.25
N PRO A 108 -4.92 3.86 -9.13
CA PRO A 108 -6.29 3.42 -9.41
C PRO A 108 -7.02 2.82 -8.19
N LEU A 109 -6.26 2.25 -7.23
CA LEU A 109 -6.82 1.81 -5.95
C LEU A 109 -7.10 3.01 -5.04
N PHE A 110 -6.17 3.96 -4.97
CA PHE A 110 -6.36 5.20 -4.21
C PHE A 110 -7.64 5.95 -4.64
N ASP A 111 -7.81 6.15 -5.96
CA ASP A 111 -8.94 6.90 -6.52
C ASP A 111 -10.29 6.30 -6.12
N ALA A 112 -10.40 4.97 -6.18
CA ALA A 112 -11.61 4.26 -5.77
C ALA A 112 -11.91 4.36 -4.27
N LEU A 113 -10.91 4.68 -3.44
CA LEU A 113 -11.06 4.85 -1.99
C LEU A 113 -11.29 6.29 -1.56
N VAL A 114 -11.13 7.27 -2.44
CA VAL A 114 -11.38 8.69 -2.14
C VAL A 114 -12.58 9.25 -2.91
N THR A 115 -13.21 8.42 -3.74
CA THR A 115 -14.55 8.64 -4.30
C THR A 115 -15.62 8.26 -3.28
#